data_AF-A0A6I2T3W4-F1
#
_entry.id   AF-A0A6I2T3W4-F1
#
_cell.length_a   1.000
_cell.length_b   1.000
_cell.length_c   1.000
_cell.angle_alpha   90.00
_cell.angle_beta   90.00
_cell.angle_gamma   90.00
#
_symmetry.space_group_name_H-M   'P 1'
#
loop_
_entity.id
_entity.type
_entity.pdbx_description
1 polymer ?
#
loop_
_entity_poly.entity_id
_entity_poly.type
_entity_poly.pdbx_seq_one_letter_code
_entity_poly.pdbx_strand_id
1 'polypeptide(L)'
;MKIYADEIKAMVKRVDAKLAPLCDYGGFKPYEGIYRLGDWGYVTETEYNKAFESEAGWAQDAYILDSNGVSRATICHLINEDDDGKAISDYINECFDNDQMDNVFYTEATEDGEC
;
A
#
# COMPACT_ATOMS: atom_id res chain seq x y z
N MET A 1 3.31 20.95 -5.92
CA MET A 1 1.93 20.41 -5.93
C MET A 1 1.52 20.25 -4.49
N LYS A 2 0.28 20.58 -4.09
CA LYS A 2 -0.20 20.30 -2.73
C LYS A 2 -1.33 19.29 -2.81
N ILE A 3 -1.27 18.30 -1.93
CA ILE A 3 -2.24 17.22 -1.80
C ILE A 3 -3.06 17.43 -0.54
N TYR A 4 -4.36 17.16 -0.65
CA TYR A 4 -5.32 17.22 0.45
C TYR A 4 -5.90 15.85 0.76
N ALA A 5 -6.44 15.69 1.96
CA ALA A 5 -6.96 14.41 2.46
C ALA A 5 -8.04 13.80 1.54
N ASP A 6 -8.84 14.64 0.86
CA ASP A 6 -9.86 14.16 -0.09
C ASP A 6 -9.25 13.53 -1.35
N GLU A 7 -8.06 13.95 -1.78
CA GLU A 7 -7.36 13.34 -2.91
C GLU A 7 -6.82 11.95 -2.55
N ILE A 8 -6.28 11.79 -1.34
CA ILE A 8 -5.87 10.48 -0.81
C ILE A 8 -7.09 9.56 -0.70
N LYS A 9 -8.19 10.05 -0.10
CA LYS A 9 -9.43 9.28 0.01
C LYS A 9 -10.00 8.86 -1.35
N ALA A 10 -9.92 9.73 -2.35
CA ALA A 10 -10.36 9.41 -3.70
C ALA A 10 -9.43 8.41 -4.38
N MET A 11 -8.12 8.52 -4.16
CA MET A 11 -7.12 7.55 -4.65
C MET A 11 -7.37 6.16 -4.06
N VAL A 12 -7.50 6.04 -2.73
CA VAL A 12 -7.77 4.77 -2.04
C VAL A 12 -8.98 4.08 -2.63
N LYS A 13 -10.11 4.79 -2.80
CA LYS A 13 -11.32 4.23 -3.43
C LYS A 13 -11.09 3.68 -4.84
N ARG A 14 -10.25 4.33 -5.64
CA ARG A 14 -9.95 3.87 -7.01
C ARG A 14 -9.06 2.63 -6.99
N VAL A 15 -8.08 2.59 -6.09
CA VAL A 15 -7.16 1.45 -5.94
C VAL A 15 -7.91 0.25 -5.37
N ASP A 16 -8.72 0.44 -4.33
CA ASP A 16 -9.60 -0.59 -3.76
C ASP A 16 -10.47 -1.24 -4.82
N ALA A 17 -11.09 -0.44 -5.70
CA ALA A 17 -11.94 -0.94 -6.77
C ALA A 17 -11.19 -1.79 -7.82
N LYS A 18 -9.86 -1.60 -7.95
CA LYS A 18 -9.00 -2.39 -8.82
C LYS A 18 -8.51 -3.67 -8.12
N LEU A 19 -8.17 -3.59 -6.83
CA LEU A 19 -7.56 -4.68 -6.06
C LEU A 19 -8.56 -5.67 -5.46
N ALA A 20 -9.69 -5.19 -4.92
CA ALA A 20 -10.66 -6.03 -4.22
C ALA A 20 -11.15 -7.24 -5.05
N PRO A 21 -11.40 -7.14 -6.36
CA PRO A 21 -11.81 -8.28 -7.19
C PRO A 21 -10.71 -9.32 -7.44
N LEU A 22 -9.44 -8.99 -7.14
CA LEU A 22 -8.26 -9.81 -7.41
C LEU A 22 -7.73 -10.52 -6.15
N CYS A 23 -8.32 -10.24 -4.98
CA CYS A 23 -7.83 -10.79 -3.74
C CYS A 23 -8.05 -12.30 -3.66
N ASP A 24 -7.01 -13.02 -3.22
CA ASP A 24 -7.03 -14.45 -2.93
C ASP A 24 -6.31 -14.74 -1.59
N TYR A 25 -6.50 -15.92 -1.01
CA TYR A 25 -5.84 -16.34 0.23
C TYR A 25 -4.78 -17.43 0.01
N GLY A 26 -4.58 -17.88 -1.23
CA GLY A 26 -3.56 -18.87 -1.54
C GLY A 26 -3.55 -19.28 -3.01
N GLY A 27 -2.72 -20.27 -3.35
CA GLY A 27 -2.56 -20.72 -4.73
C GLY A 27 -1.61 -19.84 -5.55
N PHE A 28 -0.79 -19.03 -4.87
CA PHE A 28 0.28 -18.26 -5.48
C PHE A 28 1.43 -19.17 -5.90
N LYS A 29 2.33 -18.67 -6.75
CA LYS A 29 3.56 -19.44 -7.05
C LYS A 29 4.44 -19.48 -5.79
N PRO A 30 5.22 -20.56 -5.60
CA PRO A 30 6.21 -20.61 -4.53
C PRO A 30 7.12 -19.37 -4.53
N TYR A 31 7.24 -18.70 -3.39
CA TYR A 31 8.05 -17.48 -3.23
C TYR A 31 7.62 -16.31 -4.14
N GLU A 32 6.36 -16.27 -4.59
CA GLU A 32 5.82 -15.13 -5.34
C GLU A 32 5.69 -13.91 -4.43
N GLY A 33 6.15 -12.75 -4.90
CA GLY A 33 5.90 -11.48 -4.23
C GLY A 33 4.41 -11.17 -4.20
N ILE A 34 3.88 -10.93 -3.01
CA ILE A 34 2.46 -10.67 -2.75
C ILE A 34 2.31 -9.46 -1.81
N TYR A 35 1.16 -8.79 -1.89
CA TYR A 35 0.76 -7.78 -0.93
C TYR A 35 -0.43 -8.28 -0.13
N ARG A 36 -0.33 -8.24 1.20
CA ARG A 36 -1.48 -8.39 2.08
C ARG A 36 -2.36 -7.14 1.97
N LEU A 37 -3.68 -7.31 1.96
CA LEU A 37 -4.68 -6.24 1.90
C LEU A 37 -5.70 -6.39 3.05
N GLY A 38 -5.17 -6.50 4.27
CA GLY A 38 -5.94 -6.68 5.50
C GLY A 38 -6.83 -7.92 5.43
N ASP A 39 -8.11 -7.76 5.79
CA ASP A 39 -9.07 -8.85 5.79
C ASP A 39 -9.52 -9.28 4.37
N TRP A 40 -9.16 -8.56 3.31
CA TRP A 40 -9.53 -8.96 1.94
C TRP A 40 -8.70 -10.13 1.40
N GLY A 41 -7.52 -10.37 1.97
CA GLY A 41 -6.58 -11.39 1.50
C GLY A 41 -5.35 -10.76 0.88
N TYR A 42 -4.87 -11.35 -0.20
CA TYR A 42 -3.60 -11.02 -0.83
C TYR A 42 -3.77 -10.84 -2.34
N VAL A 43 -2.90 -10.05 -2.95
CA VAL A 43 -2.78 -9.93 -4.41
C VAL A 43 -1.33 -10.14 -4.81
N THR A 44 -1.06 -10.52 -6.06
CA THR A 44 0.32 -10.58 -6.55
C THR A 44 0.93 -9.17 -6.60
N GLU A 45 2.25 -9.07 -6.45
CA GLU A 45 2.98 -7.81 -6.65
C GLU A 45 2.69 -7.20 -8.04
N THR A 46 2.52 -8.04 -9.06
CA THR A 46 2.19 -7.58 -10.41
C THR A 46 0.82 -6.91 -10.45
N GLU A 47 -0.21 -7.50 -9.83
CA GLU A 47 -1.55 -6.92 -9.75
C GLU A 47 -1.57 -5.66 -8.89
N TYR A 48 -0.83 -5.68 -7.77
CA TYR A 48 -0.65 -4.52 -6.92
C TYR A 48 -0.08 -3.35 -7.70
N ASN A 49 1.09 -3.51 -8.33
CA ASN A 49 1.75 -2.46 -9.10
C ASN A 49 0.88 -1.96 -10.26
N LYS A 50 0.16 -2.87 -10.94
CA LYS A 50 -0.77 -2.50 -12.02
C LYS A 50 -1.91 -1.60 -11.56
N ALA A 51 -2.37 -1.73 -10.31
CA ALA A 51 -3.42 -0.87 -9.77
C ALA A 51 -2.98 0.61 -9.67
N PHE A 52 -1.68 0.88 -9.61
CA PHE A 52 -1.10 2.21 -9.47
C PHE A 52 -0.53 2.81 -10.77
N GLU A 53 -0.47 2.07 -11.89
CA GLU A 53 0.13 2.56 -13.16
C GLU A 53 -0.43 3.92 -13.65
N SER A 54 -1.70 4.21 -13.35
CA SER A 54 -2.36 5.47 -13.72
C SER A 54 -2.36 6.53 -12.61
N GLU A 55 -1.84 6.21 -11.42
CA GLU A 55 -1.85 7.08 -10.25
C GLU A 55 -0.54 7.88 -10.16
N ALA A 56 -0.54 8.91 -9.32
CA ALA A 56 0.64 9.72 -9.09
C ALA A 56 1.66 8.99 -8.19
N GLY A 57 2.94 9.37 -8.27
CA GLY A 57 4.03 8.63 -7.60
C GLY A 57 3.93 8.50 -6.08
N TRP A 58 3.17 9.37 -5.40
CA TRP A 58 2.90 9.29 -3.96
C TRP A 58 1.81 8.26 -3.59
N ALA A 59 1.05 7.76 -4.57
CA ALA A 59 -0.18 7.02 -4.33
C ALA A 59 0.06 5.68 -3.64
N GLN A 60 1.12 4.96 -4.03
CA GLN A 60 1.44 3.64 -3.48
C GLN A 60 1.81 3.74 -2.00
N ASP A 61 2.71 4.66 -1.65
CA ASP A 61 3.14 4.89 -0.26
C ASP A 61 1.99 5.44 0.59
N ALA A 62 1.20 6.37 0.06
CA ALA A 62 0.02 6.89 0.75
C ALA A 62 -1.04 5.80 1.00
N TYR A 63 -1.20 4.86 0.08
CA TYR A 63 -2.13 3.74 0.22
C TYR A 63 -1.71 2.79 1.35
N ILE A 64 -0.42 2.47 1.44
CA ILE A 64 0.14 1.68 2.56
C ILE A 64 -0.16 2.38 3.88
N LEU A 65 0.16 3.66 4.02
CA LEU A 65 -0.02 4.38 5.28
C LEU A 65 -1.51 4.56 5.66
N ASP A 66 -2.37 4.94 4.70
CA ASP A 66 -3.82 5.11 4.97
C ASP A 66 -4.46 3.80 5.43
N SER A 67 -4.09 2.69 4.78
CA SER A 67 -4.62 1.36 5.09
C SER A 67 -4.11 0.82 6.43
N ASN A 68 -2.93 1.25 6.88
CA ASN A 68 -2.39 0.93 8.20
C ASN A 68 -2.78 1.96 9.29
N GLY A 69 -3.77 2.82 9.02
CA GLY A 69 -4.39 3.67 10.03
C GLY A 69 -3.68 5.00 10.29
N VAL A 70 -2.68 5.35 9.48
CA VAL A 70 -2.04 6.67 9.56
C VAL A 70 -3.02 7.73 9.06
N SER A 71 -3.11 8.83 9.80
CA SER A 71 -4.07 9.88 9.45
C SER A 71 -3.72 10.52 8.10
N ARG A 72 -4.72 10.77 7.26
CA ARG A 72 -4.53 11.49 5.98
C ARG A 72 -3.92 12.87 6.16
N ALA A 73 -4.10 13.53 7.30
CA ALA A 73 -3.45 14.79 7.60
C ALA A 73 -1.93 14.62 7.72
N THR A 74 -1.48 13.56 8.42
CA THR A 74 -0.07 13.17 8.51
C THR A 74 0.49 12.84 7.13
N ILE A 75 -0.22 12.02 6.34
CA ILE A 75 0.23 11.63 4.99
C ILE A 75 0.34 12.86 4.08
N CYS A 76 -0.64 13.77 4.11
CA CYS A 76 -0.57 15.03 3.39
C CYS A 76 0.63 15.88 3.82
N HIS A 77 0.93 15.97 5.11
CA HIS A 77 2.09 16.71 5.60
C HIS A 77 3.39 16.10 5.07
N LEU A 78 3.56 14.76 5.19
CA LEU A 78 4.71 14.04 4.67
C LEU A 78 4.93 14.31 3.18
N ILE A 79 3.88 14.24 2.34
CA ILE A 79 4.02 14.47 0.89
C ILE A 79 4.24 15.94 0.54
N ASN A 80 3.58 16.87 1.24
CA ASN A 80 3.62 18.29 0.89
C ASN A 80 4.90 19.00 1.34
N GLU A 81 5.56 18.46 2.36
CA GLU A 81 6.78 19.01 2.96
C GLU A 81 8.01 18.14 2.67
N ASP A 82 7.87 17.21 1.72
CA ASP A 82 8.94 16.31 1.26
C ASP A 82 9.97 17.05 0.40
N ASP A 83 10.96 17.67 1.03
CA ASP A 83 12.01 18.42 0.33
C ASP A 83 13.01 17.50 -0.42
N ASP A 84 13.18 16.25 0.03
CA ASP A 84 14.14 15.28 -0.52
C ASP A 84 13.49 14.07 -1.23
N GLY A 85 12.17 13.97 -1.19
CA GLY A 85 11.38 12.94 -1.88
C GLY A 85 11.40 11.59 -1.17
N LYS A 86 11.71 11.56 0.13
CA LYS A 86 11.84 10.33 0.92
C LYS A 86 11.05 10.34 2.22
N ALA A 87 10.50 11.48 2.64
CA ALA A 87 9.84 11.60 3.94
C ALA A 87 8.75 10.55 4.16
N ILE A 88 7.95 10.25 3.11
CA ILE A 88 6.89 9.24 3.20
C ILE A 88 7.44 7.81 3.29
N SER A 89 8.48 7.48 2.52
CA SER A 89 9.08 6.14 2.52
C SER A 89 9.87 5.87 3.81
N ASP A 90 10.54 6.89 4.36
CA ASP A 90 11.19 6.81 5.67
C ASP A 90 10.17 6.60 6.79
N TYR A 91 9.01 7.25 6.71
CA TYR A 91 7.92 7.05 7.67
C TYR A 91 7.31 5.65 7.57
N ILE A 92 7.21 5.08 6.36
CA ILE A 92 6.81 3.67 6.18
C ILE A 92 7.79 2.75 6.92
N ASN A 93 9.10 2.97 6.78
CA ASN A 93 10.11 2.16 7.48
C ASN A 93 9.98 2.29 9.01
N GLU A 94 9.74 3.49 9.53
CA GLU A 94 9.47 3.71 10.95
C GLU A 94 8.23 2.93 11.43
N CYS A 95 7.14 2.92 10.64
CA CYS A 95 5.96 2.12 10.96
C CYS A 95 6.24 0.61 10.96
N PHE A 96 7.10 0.10 10.06
CA PHE A 96 7.55 -1.29 10.11
C PHE A 96 8.35 -1.57 11.37
N ASP A 97 9.33 -0.73 11.71
CA ASP A 97 10.19 -0.90 12.88
C ASP A 97 9.40 -0.84 14.21
N ASN A 98 8.24 -0.17 14.20
CA ASN A 98 7.35 -0.04 15.35
C ASN A 98 6.21 -1.06 15.39
N ASP A 99 6.23 -2.10 14.55
CA ASP A 99 5.16 -3.11 14.43
C ASP A 99 3.76 -2.50 14.16
N GLN A 100 3.68 -1.51 13.26
CA GLN A 100 2.44 -0.78 12.92
C GLN A 100 1.88 -1.16 11.53
N MET A 101 2.47 -2.16 10.86
CA MET A 101 2.11 -2.57 9.50
C MET A 101 1.35 -3.91 9.52
N ASP A 102 0.04 -3.84 9.79
CA ASP A 102 -0.81 -5.04 9.94
C ASP A 102 -1.72 -5.30 8.73
N ASN A 103 -2.11 -4.26 8.00
CA ASN A 103 -3.12 -4.34 6.95
C ASN A 103 -2.48 -4.45 5.56
N VAL A 104 -1.72 -3.44 5.13
CA VAL A 104 -1.12 -3.43 3.80
C VAL A 104 0.40 -3.46 3.90
N PHE A 105 1.00 -4.55 3.43
CA PHE A 105 2.46 -4.69 3.35
C PHE A 105 2.86 -5.75 2.30
N TYR A 106 4.08 -5.62 1.80
CA TYR A 106 4.70 -6.60 0.92
C TYR A 106 5.19 -7.82 1.73
N THR A 107 4.99 -9.01 1.18
CA THR A 107 5.58 -10.26 1.67
C THR A 107 5.76 -11.24 0.51
N GLU A 108 6.15 -12.48 0.80
CA GLU A 108 6.33 -13.53 -0.19
C GLU A 108 5.51 -14.75 0.21
N ALA A 109 4.91 -15.40 -0.79
CA ALA A 109 4.24 -16.68 -0.58
C ALA A 109 5.24 -17.75 -0.11
N THR A 110 4.77 -18.72 0.65
CA THR A 110 5.58 -19.86 1.11
C THR A 110 6.01 -20.75 -0.05
N GLU A 111 6.83 -21.77 0.23
CA GLU A 111 7.24 -22.77 -0.77
C GLU A 111 6.06 -23.57 -1.36
N ASP A 112 4.94 -23.62 -0.65
CA ASP A 112 3.71 -24.30 -1.08
C ASP A 112 2.70 -23.33 -1.75
N GLY A 113 3.04 -22.03 -1.86
CA GLY A 113 2.15 -21.02 -2.44
C GLY A 113 1.06 -20.51 -1.48
N GLU A 114 1.29 -20.65 -0.17
CA GLU A 114 0.43 -20.12 0.91
C GLU A 114 0.92 -18.73 1.36
N CYS A 115 0.12 -18.01 2.16
CA CYS A 115 0.36 -16.62 2.56
C CYS A 115 0.65 -16.42 4.05
#